data_AF-A0A381NVA6-F1
#
_entry.id   AF-A0A381NVA6-F1
#
_cell.length_a   1.000
_cell.length_b   1.000
_cell.length_c   1.000
_cell.angle_alpha   90.00
_cell.angle_beta   90.00
_cell.angle_gamma   90.00
#
_symmetry.space_group_name_H-M   'P 1'
#
loop_
_entity.id
_entity.type
_entity.pdbx_description
1 polymer ?
#
loop_
_entity_poly.entity_id
_entity_poly.type
_entity_poly.pdbx_seq_one_letter_code
_entity_poly.pdbx_strand_id
1 'polypeptide(L)'
;MFLRLLVVSCLVGTPFGPLPAIAATTEPQRQQPVPRPFPRPEDPGQDPTLAPTKEQAEATPSLTDQGEPSETTLGFPIYPSARYLTSYDAGRNQRYYLFGTNSTFEEMVQYYAIVLDERGDRVFDAPATHVFEIGRFSEDDMAFPPGVTVKDYTWNGSDGYLHTNGNQAERFKTVIQIVPALPEQARSQ
;
A
#
# COMPACT_ATOMS: atom_id res chain seq x y z
N MET A 1 -33.18 -32.89 21.87
CA MET A 1 -33.02 -33.79 23.03
C MET A 1 -32.63 -35.17 22.53
N PHE A 2 -31.34 -35.45 22.38
CA PHE A 2 -30.75 -36.77 22.61
C PHE A 2 -29.26 -36.58 22.91
N LEU A 3 -28.95 -36.91 24.16
CA LEU A 3 -27.72 -36.82 24.88
C LEU A 3 -26.98 -38.16 24.78
N ARG A 4 -25.69 -38.14 24.48
CA ARG A 4 -24.67 -39.16 24.84
C ARG A 4 -23.35 -38.38 24.98
N LEU A 5 -22.88 -37.92 26.15
CA LEU A 5 -22.31 -38.65 27.30
C LEU A 5 -21.25 -39.67 26.85
N LEU A 6 -19.95 -39.34 26.76
CA LEU A 6 -18.88 -39.17 27.79
C LEU A 6 -17.91 -40.38 27.75
N VAL A 7 -16.69 -40.17 28.26
CA VAL A 7 -15.58 -41.09 28.64
C VAL A 7 -14.34 -40.85 27.76
N VAL A 8 -13.31 -40.10 28.17
CA VAL A 8 -12.40 -40.14 29.35
C VAL A 8 -11.30 -41.21 29.25
N SER A 9 -10.09 -40.78 29.62
CA SER A 9 -8.83 -41.50 29.93
C SER A 9 -7.84 -41.62 28.76
N CYS A 10 -6.77 -40.84 28.75
CA CYS A 10 -5.55 -40.93 29.57
C CYS A 10 -4.71 -42.16 29.24
N LEU A 11 -3.59 -41.96 28.54
CA LEU A 11 -2.39 -42.77 28.74
C LEU A 11 -1.18 -41.86 28.93
N VAL A 12 -0.58 -42.06 30.09
CA VAL A 12 0.61 -41.47 30.67
C VAL A 12 1.86 -42.13 30.06
N GLY A 13 2.97 -41.41 29.93
CA GLY A 13 4.27 -42.01 29.66
C GLY A 13 5.42 -41.03 29.42
N THR A 14 5.98 -40.46 30.50
CA THR A 14 7.35 -39.94 30.62
C THR A 14 8.38 -41.11 30.56
N PRO A 15 9.73 -40.94 30.40
CA PRO A 15 10.57 -39.84 30.90
C PRO A 15 11.82 -39.41 30.09
N PHE A 16 12.38 -38.28 30.54
CA PHE A 16 13.80 -37.89 30.63
C PHE A 16 14.87 -38.83 30.02
N GLY A 17 15.71 -38.24 29.17
CA GLY A 17 17.09 -38.67 28.97
C GLY A 17 18.01 -37.46 28.81
N PRO A 18 18.97 -37.21 29.72
CA PRO A 18 20.00 -36.18 29.54
C PRO A 18 21.35 -36.83 29.22
N LEU A 19 21.96 -36.50 28.09
CA LEU A 19 23.38 -36.75 27.78
C LEU A 19 23.83 -35.80 26.66
N PRO A 20 25.13 -35.48 26.51
CA PRO A 20 26.08 -34.96 27.48
C PRO A 20 26.69 -33.62 27.01
N ALA A 21 27.25 -32.86 27.96
CA ALA A 21 28.16 -31.76 27.67
C ALA A 21 29.44 -32.31 27.02
N ILE A 22 29.79 -31.81 25.83
CA ILE A 22 31.12 -31.96 25.24
C ILE A 22 31.90 -30.66 25.40
N ALA A 23 33.12 -30.88 25.87
CA ALA A 23 34.06 -29.91 26.35
C ALA A 23 34.56 -28.93 25.28
N ALA A 24 35.06 -27.81 25.79
CA ALA A 24 35.83 -26.80 25.09
C ALA A 24 36.88 -27.43 24.17
N THR A 25 36.86 -27.03 22.89
CA THR A 25 38.04 -27.10 22.04
C THR A 25 38.64 -25.70 22.01
N THR A 26 39.85 -25.61 22.56
CA THR A 26 40.73 -24.45 22.49
C THR A 26 41.16 -24.25 21.03
N GLU A 27 40.65 -23.20 20.36
CA GLU A 27 41.20 -22.76 19.09
C GLU A 27 42.39 -21.81 19.32
N PRO A 28 43.51 -21.99 18.61
CA PRO A 28 44.69 -21.15 18.75
C PRO A 28 44.44 -19.75 18.18
N GLN A 29 44.77 -18.75 18.99
CA GLN A 29 44.65 -17.32 18.70
C GLN A 29 45.35 -16.97 17.37
N ARG A 30 44.59 -16.69 16.31
CA ARG A 30 45.12 -16.01 15.11
C ARG A 30 45.35 -14.55 15.46
N GLN A 31 46.63 -14.16 15.53
CA GLN A 31 47.05 -12.77 15.62
C GLN A 31 46.53 -12.00 14.40
N GLN A 32 45.64 -11.04 14.62
CA GLN A 32 45.21 -10.08 13.61
C GLN A 32 46.38 -9.12 13.29
N PRO A 33 46.71 -8.89 12.00
CA PRO A 33 47.68 -7.86 11.65
C PRO A 33 47.06 -6.48 11.87
N VAL A 34 47.73 -5.66 12.69
CA VAL A 34 47.38 -4.24 12.92
C VAL A 34 47.58 -3.42 11.63
N PRO A 35 46.60 -2.60 11.19
CA PRO A 35 46.77 -1.69 10.07
C PRO A 35 47.81 -0.60 10.38
N ARG A 36 48.74 -0.37 9.46
CA ARG A 36 49.67 0.77 9.52
C ARG A 36 48.98 2.06 9.04
N PRO A 37 49.26 3.24 9.63
CA PRO A 37 48.74 4.51 9.14
C PRO A 37 49.34 4.88 7.78
N PHE A 38 48.51 5.40 6.88
CA PHE A 38 48.98 6.02 5.64
C PHE A 38 49.56 7.41 5.93
N PRO A 39 50.66 7.82 5.26
CA PRO A 39 51.21 9.17 5.39
C PRO A 39 50.28 10.21 4.74
N ARG A 40 50.13 11.35 5.42
CA ARG A 40 49.33 12.50 4.99
C ARG A 40 50.20 13.50 4.23
N PRO A 41 49.89 13.85 2.97
CA PRO A 41 50.48 15.02 2.34
C PRO A 41 49.94 16.30 2.99
N GLU A 42 50.87 17.18 3.38
CA GLU A 42 50.56 18.52 3.87
C GLU A 42 50.07 19.43 2.73
N ASP A 43 49.05 20.21 3.07
CA ASP A 43 48.35 21.19 2.24
C ASP A 43 49.17 22.48 2.09
N PRO A 44 49.17 23.08 0.89
CA PRO A 44 49.28 24.53 0.80
C PRO A 44 48.11 25.11 0.00
N GLY A 45 47.09 25.53 0.74
CA GLY A 45 46.34 26.78 0.63
C GLY A 45 45.83 27.18 -0.75
N GLN A 46 44.50 27.18 -0.90
CA GLN A 46 43.72 28.42 -1.08
C GLN A 46 42.22 28.08 -1.17
N ASP A 47 41.49 28.47 -0.12
CA ASP A 47 40.04 28.70 -0.18
C ASP A 47 39.72 29.65 -1.34
N PRO A 48 38.73 29.28 -2.15
CA PRO A 48 37.52 30.08 -2.13
C PRO A 48 36.36 29.23 -1.62
N THR A 49 35.74 29.71 -0.54
CA THR A 49 34.39 29.40 -0.11
C THR A 49 33.48 29.11 -1.31
N LEU A 50 33.34 27.84 -1.66
CA LEU A 50 32.18 27.36 -2.39
C LEU A 50 31.13 27.14 -1.30
N ALA A 51 30.24 28.13 -1.20
CA ALA A 51 28.94 27.98 -0.57
C ALA A 51 28.36 26.59 -0.93
N PRO A 52 27.62 25.92 -0.04
CA PRO A 52 26.94 24.70 -0.43
C PRO A 52 26.05 25.05 -1.62
N THR A 53 26.47 24.58 -2.80
CA THR A 53 25.59 24.47 -3.96
C THR A 53 24.41 23.71 -3.43
N LYS A 54 23.34 24.44 -3.20
CA LYS A 54 22.00 23.92 -3.04
C LYS A 54 21.80 23.18 -4.34
N GLU A 55 22.11 21.89 -4.31
CA GLU A 55 21.78 20.98 -5.39
C GLU A 55 20.28 21.11 -5.48
N GLN A 56 19.90 21.91 -6.46
CA GLN A 56 18.54 22.24 -6.78
C GLN A 56 18.00 20.92 -7.25
N ALA A 57 17.51 20.13 -6.29
CA ALA A 57 16.62 19.04 -6.54
C ALA A 57 15.61 19.62 -7.51
N GLU A 58 15.74 19.18 -8.76
CA GLU A 58 14.81 19.52 -9.81
C GLU A 58 13.47 19.15 -9.20
N ALA A 59 12.71 20.19 -8.85
CA ALA A 59 11.40 20.01 -8.30
C ALA A 59 10.63 19.37 -9.46
N THR A 60 10.57 18.03 -9.47
CA THR A 60 9.44 17.34 -10.05
C THR A 60 8.24 18.11 -9.53
N PRO A 61 7.44 18.73 -10.42
CA PRO A 61 6.30 19.50 -9.97
C PRO A 61 5.48 18.58 -9.08
N SER A 62 5.41 18.91 -7.79
CA SER A 62 4.45 18.28 -6.90
C SER A 62 3.11 18.49 -7.57
N LEU A 63 2.50 17.41 -8.07
CA LEU A 63 1.19 17.36 -8.75
C LEU A 63 0.03 17.75 -7.80
N THR A 64 0.28 18.61 -6.83
CA THR A 64 -0.68 19.13 -5.85
C THR A 64 -1.48 20.33 -6.41
N ASP A 65 -1.17 20.78 -7.64
CA ASP A 65 -1.87 21.90 -8.30
C ASP A 65 -3.18 21.48 -9.01
N GLN A 66 -3.50 20.18 -9.04
CA GLN A 66 -4.82 19.70 -9.44
C GLN A 66 -5.58 19.44 -8.15
N GLY A 67 -6.47 20.37 -7.78
CA GLY A 67 -7.31 20.24 -6.58
C GLY A 67 -8.10 18.92 -6.52
N GLU A 68 -8.70 18.64 -5.37
CA GLU A 68 -9.52 17.44 -5.16
C GLU A 68 -10.54 17.26 -6.30
N PRO A 69 -10.55 16.10 -6.99
CA PRO A 69 -11.44 15.89 -8.12
C PRO A 69 -12.91 15.83 -7.69
N SER A 70 -13.79 16.41 -8.51
CA SER A 70 -15.23 16.34 -8.29
C SER A 70 -15.88 15.15 -9.00
N GLU A 71 -17.06 14.72 -8.55
CA GLU A 71 -17.85 13.66 -9.20
C GLU A 71 -18.13 14.00 -10.67
N THR A 72 -18.41 15.27 -10.98
CA THR A 72 -18.61 15.74 -12.36
C THR A 72 -17.35 15.56 -13.22
N THR A 73 -16.17 15.74 -12.64
CA THR A 73 -14.90 15.56 -13.35
C THR A 73 -14.57 14.09 -13.56
N LEU A 74 -14.88 13.23 -12.58
CA LEU A 74 -14.56 11.80 -12.66
C LEU A 74 -15.59 11.00 -13.46
N GLY A 75 -16.85 11.45 -13.51
CA GLY A 75 -17.95 10.69 -14.09
C GLY A 75 -18.36 9.47 -13.25
N PHE A 76 -17.90 9.39 -12.00
CA PHE A 76 -18.21 8.34 -11.04
C PHE A 76 -18.65 8.98 -9.71
N PRO A 77 -19.58 8.34 -8.97
CA PRO A 77 -19.94 8.77 -7.63
C PRO A 77 -18.73 8.65 -6.69
N ILE A 78 -18.56 9.64 -5.82
CA ILE A 78 -17.57 9.62 -4.74
C ILE A 78 -18.35 9.41 -3.44
N TYR A 79 -18.00 8.36 -2.68
CA TYR A 79 -18.68 8.08 -1.42
C TYR A 79 -18.62 9.30 -0.47
N PRO A 80 -19.75 9.77 0.10
CA PRO A 80 -19.83 11.11 0.73
C PRO A 80 -18.85 11.39 1.87
N SER A 81 -18.48 10.37 2.67
CA SER A 81 -17.51 10.54 3.77
C SER A 81 -16.08 10.16 3.38
N ALA A 82 -15.85 9.77 2.12
CA ALA A 82 -14.51 9.52 1.63
C ALA A 82 -13.68 10.81 1.59
N ARG A 83 -12.38 10.68 1.81
CA ARG A 83 -11.38 11.75 1.72
C ARG A 83 -10.47 11.48 0.55
N TYR A 84 -10.26 12.47 -0.30
CA TYR A 84 -9.26 12.36 -1.36
C TYR A 84 -7.87 12.20 -0.76
N LEU A 85 -7.12 11.22 -1.26
CA LEU A 85 -5.77 10.90 -0.78
C LEU A 85 -4.72 11.40 -1.76
N THR A 86 -4.84 10.99 -3.03
CA THR A 86 -3.86 11.29 -4.08
C THR A 86 -4.37 10.81 -5.44
N SER A 87 -3.64 11.15 -6.50
CA SER A 87 -3.83 10.60 -7.83
C SER A 87 -2.50 10.18 -8.45
N TYR A 88 -2.56 9.20 -9.34
CA TYR A 88 -1.40 8.69 -10.07
C TYR A 88 -1.67 8.69 -11.57
N ASP A 89 -0.60 8.87 -12.34
CA ASP A 89 -0.62 8.60 -13.77
C ASP A 89 -0.57 7.08 -13.98
N ALA A 90 -1.56 6.55 -14.70
CA ALA A 90 -1.69 5.13 -15.00
C ALA A 90 -0.96 4.74 -16.29
N GLY A 91 -0.42 5.72 -17.03
CA GLY A 91 -0.02 5.59 -18.42
C GLY A 91 -1.19 5.83 -19.38
N ARG A 92 -0.86 5.96 -20.68
CA ARG A 92 -1.84 6.11 -21.78
C ARG A 92 -2.84 7.26 -21.59
N ASN A 93 -2.37 8.38 -21.04
CA ASN A 93 -3.19 9.55 -20.70
C ASN A 93 -4.35 9.24 -19.73
N GLN A 94 -4.27 8.15 -18.99
CA GLN A 94 -5.23 7.76 -17.98
C GLN A 94 -4.65 8.04 -16.59
N ARG A 95 -5.49 8.54 -15.70
CA ARG A 95 -5.15 8.73 -14.27
C ARG A 95 -6.12 7.94 -13.42
N TYR A 96 -5.68 7.53 -12.24
CA TYR A 96 -6.58 7.01 -11.22
C TYR A 96 -6.44 7.81 -9.93
N TYR A 97 -7.52 7.83 -9.16
CA TYR A 97 -7.68 8.65 -7.97
C TYR A 97 -7.97 7.76 -6.78
N LEU A 98 -7.31 8.01 -5.66
CA LEU A 98 -7.49 7.26 -4.43
C LEU A 98 -8.26 8.07 -3.41
N PHE A 99 -9.23 7.42 -2.78
CA PHE A 99 -10.04 7.97 -1.70
C PHE A 99 -10.02 7.01 -0.51
N GLY A 100 -9.89 7.55 0.70
CA GLY A 100 -9.92 6.79 1.95
C GLY A 100 -11.23 6.99 2.69
N THR A 101 -11.75 5.94 3.33
CA THR A 101 -12.91 6.02 4.23
C THR A 101 -12.75 5.11 5.44
N ASN A 102 -13.47 5.44 6.51
CA ASN A 102 -13.57 4.61 7.71
C ASN A 102 -14.78 3.66 7.71
N SER A 103 -15.59 3.66 6.64
CA SER A 103 -16.62 2.64 6.40
C SER A 103 -16.00 1.28 6.11
N THR A 104 -16.75 0.21 6.40
CA THR A 104 -16.26 -1.16 6.20
C THR A 104 -16.19 -1.51 4.72
N PHE A 105 -15.40 -2.53 4.42
CA PHE A 105 -15.27 -3.06 3.07
C PHE A 105 -16.64 -3.47 2.48
N GLU A 106 -17.46 -4.19 3.24
CA GLU A 106 -18.76 -4.71 2.81
C GLU A 106 -19.76 -3.59 2.54
N GLU A 107 -19.76 -2.55 3.38
CA GLU A 107 -20.59 -1.36 3.19
C GLU A 107 -20.22 -0.67 1.88
N MET A 108 -18.91 -0.56 1.57
CA MET A 108 -18.46 0.09 0.33
C MET A 108 -18.81 -0.73 -0.91
N VAL A 109 -18.70 -2.05 -0.86
CA VAL A 109 -19.15 -2.91 -1.96
C VAL A 109 -20.66 -2.79 -2.16
N GLN A 110 -21.45 -2.82 -1.08
CA GLN A 110 -22.90 -2.67 -1.19
C GLN A 110 -23.28 -1.29 -1.75
N TYR A 111 -22.63 -0.22 -1.28
CA TYR A 111 -22.86 1.13 -1.76
C TYR A 111 -22.61 1.23 -3.27
N TYR A 112 -21.41 0.88 -3.74
CA TYR A 112 -21.06 0.98 -5.15
C TYR A 112 -21.90 0.06 -6.02
N ALA A 113 -22.29 -1.11 -5.51
CA ALA A 113 -23.18 -1.98 -6.25
C ALA A 113 -24.55 -1.35 -6.55
N ILE A 114 -25.08 -0.57 -5.59
CA ILE A 114 -26.36 0.12 -5.75
C ILE A 114 -26.22 1.34 -6.66
N VAL A 115 -25.22 2.19 -6.43
CA VAL A 115 -25.13 3.48 -7.16
C VAL A 115 -24.61 3.33 -8.58
N LEU A 116 -23.85 2.28 -8.87
CA LEU A 116 -23.38 1.97 -10.22
C LEU A 116 -24.34 1.04 -10.98
N ASP A 117 -25.35 0.48 -10.30
CA ASP A 117 -26.23 -0.58 -10.83
C ASP A 117 -25.44 -1.78 -11.41
N GLU A 118 -24.32 -2.13 -10.76
CA GLU A 118 -23.39 -3.17 -11.19
C GLU A 118 -22.99 -4.02 -9.99
N ARG A 119 -22.99 -5.36 -10.12
CA ARG A 119 -22.58 -6.22 -8.99
C ARG A 119 -21.07 -6.24 -8.80
N GLY A 120 -20.31 -6.12 -9.89
CA GLY A 120 -18.86 -6.24 -9.90
C GLY A 120 -18.38 -7.60 -9.41
N ASP A 121 -17.06 -7.73 -9.24
CA ASP A 121 -16.40 -8.99 -8.93
C ASP A 121 -15.45 -8.89 -7.73
N ARG A 122 -15.51 -9.92 -6.88
CA ARG A 122 -14.51 -10.16 -5.84
C ARG A 122 -13.26 -10.77 -6.48
N VAL A 123 -12.19 -9.99 -6.61
CA VAL A 123 -10.95 -10.43 -7.28
C VAL A 123 -9.89 -10.95 -6.32
N PHE A 124 -9.96 -10.60 -5.03
CA PHE A 124 -9.10 -11.14 -3.98
C PHE A 124 -9.87 -11.29 -2.67
N ASP A 125 -9.61 -12.37 -1.94
CA ASP A 125 -10.19 -12.62 -0.60
C ASP A 125 -9.35 -12.04 0.55
N ALA A 126 -8.02 -11.94 0.37
CA ALA A 126 -7.09 -11.58 1.44
C ALA A 126 -5.87 -10.79 0.90
N PRO A 127 -5.80 -9.46 1.10
CA PRO A 127 -6.88 -8.60 1.57
C PRO A 127 -8.04 -8.56 0.57
N ALA A 128 -9.25 -8.41 1.11
CA ALA A 128 -10.48 -8.38 0.33
C ALA A 128 -10.43 -7.23 -0.70
N THR A 129 -10.62 -7.54 -1.98
CA THR A 129 -10.64 -6.55 -3.08
C THR A 129 -11.79 -6.84 -4.03
N HIS A 130 -12.56 -5.82 -4.39
CA HIS A 130 -13.72 -5.94 -5.29
C HIS A 130 -13.69 -4.84 -6.34
N VAL A 131 -14.01 -5.19 -7.58
CA VAL A 131 -13.86 -4.32 -8.75
C VAL A 131 -15.22 -4.19 -9.45
N PHE A 132 -15.58 -2.96 -9.80
CA PHE A 132 -16.72 -2.61 -10.62
C PHE A 132 -16.21 -2.00 -11.92
N GLU A 133 -16.28 -2.73 -13.03
CA GLU A 133 -15.91 -2.23 -14.35
C GLU A 133 -17.16 -1.72 -15.08
N ILE A 134 -17.24 -0.43 -15.40
CA ILE A 134 -18.47 0.22 -15.88
C ILE A 134 -18.31 0.73 -17.33
N GLY A 135 -17.08 1.02 -17.75
CA GLY A 135 -16.81 1.60 -19.07
C GLY A 135 -16.30 0.59 -20.09
N ARG A 136 -16.30 1.01 -21.36
CA ARG A 136 -15.58 0.30 -22.42
C ARG A 136 -14.07 0.37 -22.16
N PHE A 137 -13.43 -0.78 -22.10
CA PHE A 137 -11.98 -0.88 -22.04
C PHE A 137 -11.40 -0.96 -23.46
N SER A 138 -10.37 -0.15 -23.72
CA SER A 138 -9.53 -0.25 -24.92
C SER A 138 -8.12 -0.61 -24.50
N GLU A 139 -7.65 -1.79 -24.88
CA GLU A 139 -6.30 -2.26 -24.58
C GLU A 139 -5.20 -1.46 -25.30
N ASP A 140 -5.54 -0.67 -26.32
CA ASP A 140 -4.58 0.21 -27.00
C ASP A 140 -4.47 1.57 -26.30
N ASP A 141 -5.59 2.10 -25.81
CA ASP A 141 -5.70 3.48 -25.32
C ASP A 141 -5.76 3.63 -23.80
N MET A 142 -6.01 2.55 -23.05
CA MET A 142 -6.20 2.60 -21.60
C MET A 142 -5.29 1.62 -20.86
N ALA A 143 -4.80 2.00 -19.69
CA ALA A 143 -4.02 1.11 -18.83
C ALA A 143 -4.92 0.22 -17.96
N PHE A 144 -6.09 0.72 -17.59
CA PHE A 144 -7.10 0.03 -16.78
C PHE A 144 -8.51 0.28 -17.35
N PRO A 145 -9.44 -0.67 -17.17
CA PRO A 145 -10.85 -0.43 -17.45
C PRO A 145 -11.39 0.73 -16.58
N PRO A 146 -12.28 1.59 -17.11
CA PRO A 146 -12.96 2.60 -16.29
C PRO A 146 -13.84 1.94 -15.24
N GLY A 147 -13.74 2.37 -13.99
CA GLY A 147 -14.43 1.70 -12.90
C GLY A 147 -13.99 2.12 -11.51
N VAL A 148 -14.50 1.38 -10.53
CA VAL A 148 -14.24 1.54 -9.10
C VAL A 148 -13.65 0.26 -8.54
N THR A 149 -12.52 0.36 -7.83
CA THR A 149 -11.96 -0.74 -7.04
C THR A 149 -12.04 -0.41 -5.56
N VAL A 150 -12.58 -1.31 -4.76
CA VAL A 150 -12.67 -1.22 -3.30
C VAL A 150 -11.70 -2.23 -2.70
N LYS A 151 -10.88 -1.81 -1.73
CA LYS A 151 -9.90 -2.69 -1.08
C LYS A 151 -9.90 -2.51 0.44
N ASP A 152 -9.94 -3.63 1.16
CA ASP A 152 -9.84 -3.70 2.61
C ASP A 152 -8.39 -3.55 3.05
N TYR A 153 -8.14 -2.65 4.00
CA TYR A 153 -6.84 -2.44 4.62
C TYR A 153 -6.80 -2.80 6.11
N THR A 154 -7.89 -3.35 6.64
CA THR A 154 -7.98 -3.85 8.01
C THR A 154 -7.60 -5.33 8.14
N TRP A 155 -7.39 -6.01 7.00
CA TRP A 155 -6.97 -7.40 6.93
C TRP A 155 -5.73 -7.69 7.82
N ASN A 156 -5.73 -8.87 8.45
CA ASN A 156 -4.68 -9.35 9.35
C ASN A 156 -4.41 -8.43 10.56
N GLY A 157 -5.44 -7.77 11.07
CA GLY A 157 -5.35 -6.92 12.27
C GLY A 157 -4.68 -5.55 12.03
N SER A 158 -4.57 -5.13 10.77
CA SER A 158 -4.08 -3.80 10.43
C SER A 158 -5.08 -2.72 10.87
N ASP A 159 -4.57 -1.58 11.34
CA ASP A 159 -5.40 -0.41 11.69
C ASP A 159 -5.92 0.35 10.46
N GLY A 160 -5.61 -0.11 9.24
CA GLY A 160 -5.98 0.52 7.98
C GLY A 160 -4.80 1.10 7.19
N TYR A 161 -5.11 1.62 6.01
CA TYR A 161 -4.17 2.29 5.12
C TYR A 161 -3.69 3.59 5.75
N LEU A 162 -2.38 3.70 5.99
CA LEU A 162 -1.76 4.93 6.49
C LEU A 162 -1.57 5.90 5.32
N HIS A 163 -2.22 7.06 5.39
CA HIS A 163 -1.96 8.19 4.50
C HIS A 163 -1.27 9.29 5.29
N THR A 164 -0.25 9.90 4.69
CA THR A 164 0.48 11.03 5.28
C THR A 164 0.50 12.21 4.31
N ASN A 165 0.08 13.37 4.80
CA ASN A 165 0.02 14.62 4.08
C ASN A 165 0.78 15.69 4.89
N GLY A 166 2.08 15.82 4.61
CA GLY A 166 2.98 16.64 5.41
C GLY A 166 3.13 16.05 6.82
N ASN A 167 2.71 16.80 7.84
CA ASN A 167 2.79 16.38 9.24
C ASN A 167 1.52 15.67 9.76
N GLN A 168 0.48 15.56 8.93
CA GLN A 168 -0.73 14.83 9.29
C GLN A 168 -0.61 13.38 8.85
N ALA A 169 -1.07 12.47 9.71
CA ALA A 169 -1.15 11.06 9.46
C ALA A 169 -2.55 10.58 9.83
N GLU A 170 -3.24 9.95 8.88
CA GLU A 170 -4.58 9.40 9.06
C GLU A 170 -4.62 7.96 8.56
N ARG A 171 -5.48 7.14 9.16
CA ARG A 171 -5.70 5.77 8.74
C ARG A 171 -7.10 5.58 8.21
N PHE A 172 -7.21 4.80 7.14
CA PHE A 172 -8.48 4.49 6.47
C PHE A 172 -8.67 2.98 6.42
N LYS A 173 -9.83 2.50 6.88
CA LYS A 173 -10.17 1.07 6.84
C LYS A 173 -10.27 0.55 5.41
N THR A 174 -10.84 1.37 4.53
CA THR A 174 -11.09 1.02 3.13
C THR A 174 -10.51 2.10 2.22
N VAL A 175 -9.86 1.68 1.13
CA VAL A 175 -9.46 2.60 0.06
C VAL A 175 -10.27 2.27 -1.19
N ILE A 176 -10.72 3.33 -1.84
CA ILE A 176 -11.46 3.33 -3.09
C ILE A 176 -10.54 3.90 -4.15
N GLN A 177 -10.34 3.16 -5.24
CA GLN A 177 -9.67 3.63 -6.44
C GLN A 177 -10.72 3.88 -7.51
N ILE A 178 -10.71 5.07 -8.10
CA ILE A 178 -11.58 5.45 -9.21
C ILE A 178 -10.72 5.67 -10.46
N VAL A 179 -11.07 4.97 -11.53
CA VAL A 179 -10.50 5.14 -12.87
C VAL A 179 -11.57 5.76 -13.77
N PRO A 180 -11.47 7.06 -14.10
CA PRO A 180 -12.41 7.71 -15.00
C PRO A 180 -12.41 7.10 -16.39
N ALA A 181 -13.54 7.22 -17.08
CA ALA A 181 -13.58 6.99 -18.53
C ALA A 181 -12.76 8.08 -19.25
N LEU A 182 -12.13 7.72 -20.37
CA LEU A 182 -11.48 8.74 -21.20
C LEU A 182 -12.51 9.75 -21.70
N PRO A 183 -12.16 11.04 -21.87
CA PRO A 183 -13.10 12.09 -22.27
C PRO A 183 -13.88 11.79 -23.56
N GLU A 184 -13.30 11.04 -24.50
CA GLU A 184 -13.97 10.63 -25.74
C GLU A 184 -15.08 9.60 -25.50
N GLN A 185 -14.88 8.69 -24.55
CA GLN A 185 -15.88 7.70 -24.14
C GLN A 185 -17.04 8.37 -23.40
N ALA A 186 -16.75 9.37 -22.55
CA ALA A 186 -17.76 10.12 -21.82
C ALA A 186 -18.73 10.91 -22.73
N ARG A 187 -18.35 11.22 -23.98
CA ARG A 187 -19.22 11.92 -24.96
C ARG A 187 -20.15 11.01 -25.74
N SER A 188 -19.90 9.70 -25.71
CA SER A 188 -20.63 8.71 -26.52
C SER A 188 -21.72 7.98 -25.72
N GLN A 189 -21.95 8.38 -24.47
CA GLN A 189 -22.95 7.83 -23.56
C GLN A 189 -24.11 8.80 -23.36
#